data_AF-A0A3S2XCG9-F1
#
_entry.id   AF-A0A3S2XCG9-F1
#
_cell.length_a   1.000
_cell.length_b   1.000
_cell.length_c   1.000
_cell.angle_alpha   90.00
_cell.angle_beta   90.00
_cell.angle_gamma   90.00
#
_symmetry.space_group_name_H-M   'P 1'
#
loop_
_entity.id
_entity.type
_entity.pdbx_description
1 polymer ?
#
loop_
_entity_poly.entity_id
_entity_poly.type
_entity_poly.pdbx_seq_one_letter_code
_entity_poly.pdbx_strand_id
1 'polypeptide(L)'
;MQDKSTFAIRPVANLPGHSRVSWLPENLKHFVDQQVVGRGYGTCSEYVCELIRRDRDRQHLRDLLLEGAASKTTEPVDASYFDNLRDRASRQSSK
;
A
#
# COMPACT_ATOMS: atom_id res chain seq x y z
N MET A 1 15.31 35.44 -41.59
CA MET A 1 15.56 36.10 -40.30
C MET A 1 14.79 35.32 -39.24
N GLN A 2 15.45 34.36 -38.59
CA GLN A 2 14.86 33.61 -37.47
C GLN A 2 14.89 34.49 -36.21
N ASP A 3 13.73 34.87 -35.68
CA ASP A 3 13.62 35.40 -34.34
C ASP A 3 13.69 34.25 -33.33
N LYS A 4 14.86 34.11 -32.70
CA LYS A 4 15.10 33.18 -31.60
C LYS A 4 14.60 33.83 -30.31
N SER A 5 13.28 33.83 -30.10
CA SER A 5 12.73 34.25 -28.82
C SER A 5 12.89 33.13 -27.79
N THR A 6 14.02 33.25 -27.08
CA THR A 6 14.41 32.58 -25.84
C THR A 6 13.23 32.12 -24.99
N PHE A 7 12.99 30.81 -24.98
CA PHE A 7 12.10 30.14 -24.03
C PHE A 7 12.78 30.17 -22.65
N ALA A 8 12.58 31.25 -21.91
CA ALA A 8 13.05 31.36 -20.54
C ALA A 8 12.30 30.35 -19.66
N ILE A 9 12.88 29.17 -19.47
CA ILE A 9 12.50 28.28 -18.38
C ILE A 9 12.87 29.03 -17.10
N ARG A 10 11.88 29.68 -16.49
CA ARG A 10 12.02 30.28 -15.17
C ARG A 10 12.44 29.17 -14.21
N PRO A 11 13.49 29.35 -13.38
CA PRO A 11 13.83 28.36 -12.38
C PRO A 11 12.66 28.33 -11.38
N VAL A 12 12.01 27.18 -11.25
CA VAL A 12 11.01 26.99 -10.20
C VAL A 12 11.75 27.16 -8.88
N ALA A 13 11.39 28.19 -8.13
CA ALA A 13 11.91 28.38 -6.79
C ALA A 13 11.56 27.13 -5.98
N ASN A 14 12.60 26.44 -5.51
CA ASN A 14 12.47 25.31 -4.62
C ASN A 14 12.02 25.83 -3.24
N LEU A 15 10.71 25.95 -3.05
CA LEU A 15 10.08 26.22 -1.76
C LEU A 15 10.05 24.92 -0.94
N PRO A 16 10.42 24.96 0.35
CA PRO A 16 10.41 23.77 1.19
C PRO A 16 8.95 23.31 1.41
N GLY A 17 8.65 22.06 1.04
CA GLY A 17 7.46 21.35 1.55
C GLY A 17 6.45 20.78 0.55
N HIS A 18 6.65 20.87 -0.76
CA HIS A 18 5.63 20.39 -1.71
C HIS A 18 6.18 19.48 -2.81
N SER A 19 6.35 18.19 -2.52
CA SER A 19 6.39 17.16 -3.56
C SER A 19 5.00 17.02 -4.20
N ARG A 20 4.68 17.91 -5.15
CA ARG A 20 3.41 17.91 -5.88
C ARG A 20 3.45 16.89 -7.01
N VAL A 21 2.61 15.88 -6.89
CA VAL A 21 2.36 14.86 -7.91
C VAL A 21 1.63 15.52 -9.10
N SER A 22 2.36 15.84 -10.18
CA SER A 22 1.85 16.68 -11.29
C SER A 22 0.87 15.96 -12.23
N TRP A 23 0.75 14.64 -12.13
CA TRP A 23 -0.13 13.81 -12.96
C TRP A 23 -1.55 13.61 -12.40
N LEU A 24 -1.88 14.23 -11.25
CA LEU A 24 -3.21 14.11 -10.64
C LEU A 24 -4.16 15.23 -11.08
N PRO A 25 -5.41 14.91 -11.46
CA PRO A 25 -6.48 15.88 -11.62
C PRO A 25 -6.69 16.77 -10.38
N GLU A 26 -7.20 17.99 -10.58
CA GLU A 26 -7.32 19.01 -9.51
C GLU A 26 -8.15 18.53 -8.32
N ASN A 27 -9.25 17.81 -8.57
CA ASN A 27 -10.10 17.23 -7.54
C ASN A 27 -9.36 16.19 -6.67
N LEU A 28 -8.50 15.38 -7.30
CA LEU A 28 -7.70 14.37 -6.62
C LEU A 28 -6.58 15.00 -5.79
N LYS A 29 -5.96 16.07 -6.29
CA LYS A 29 -4.98 16.85 -5.51
C LYS A 29 -5.59 17.42 -4.23
N HIS A 30 -6.75 18.08 -4.35
CA HIS A 30 -7.45 18.63 -3.19
C HIS A 30 -7.79 17.56 -2.15
N PHE A 31 -8.26 16.40 -2.60
CA PHE A 31 -8.55 15.28 -1.72
C PHE A 31 -7.28 14.79 -1.00
N VAL A 32 -6.18 14.58 -1.72
CA VAL A 32 -4.92 14.14 -1.10
C VAL A 32 -4.38 15.17 -0.13
N ASP A 33 -4.41 16.46 -0.47
CA ASP A 33 -3.93 17.53 0.40
C ASP A 33 -4.71 17.57 1.72
N GLN A 34 -6.03 17.34 1.70
CA GLN A 34 -6.84 17.17 2.92
C GLN A 34 -6.43 15.95 3.75
N GLN A 35 -6.09 14.83 3.10
CA GLN A 35 -5.66 13.63 3.81
C GLN A 35 -4.25 13.79 4.41
N VAL A 36 -3.37 14.55 3.76
CA VAL A 36 -2.04 14.89 4.26
C VAL A 36 -2.14 15.70 5.55
N VAL A 37 -2.93 16.77 5.53
CA VAL A 37 -3.17 17.61 6.72
C VAL A 37 -3.89 16.84 7.83
N GLY A 38 -4.93 16.07 7.48
CA GLY A 38 -5.81 15.42 8.47
C GLY A 38 -5.23 14.15 9.11
N ARG A 39 -4.28 13.47 8.46
CA ARG A 39 -3.68 12.22 8.97
C ARG A 39 -2.20 12.34 9.31
N GLY A 40 -1.64 13.55 9.21
CA GLY A 40 -0.26 13.84 9.60
C GLY A 40 0.80 13.31 8.64
N TYR A 41 0.46 13.11 7.36
CA TYR A 41 1.49 12.79 6.36
C TYR A 41 2.31 14.06 6.07
N GLY A 42 3.61 13.90 5.84
CA GLY A 42 4.50 15.02 5.54
C GLY A 42 4.33 15.52 4.11
N THR A 43 3.91 14.66 3.18
CA THR A 43 3.71 15.04 1.77
C THR A 43 2.62 14.25 1.04
N CYS A 44 2.17 14.81 -0.09
CA CYS A 44 1.26 14.19 -1.05
C CYS A 44 1.80 12.84 -1.57
N SER A 45 3.08 12.78 -1.94
CA SER A 45 3.74 11.54 -2.41
C SER A 45 3.77 10.44 -1.34
N GLU A 46 3.96 10.81 -0.07
CA GLU A 46 3.94 9.87 1.04
C GLU A 46 2.55 9.23 1.22
N TYR A 47 1.50 10.04 1.18
CA TYR A 47 0.12 9.54 1.23
C TYR A 47 -0.19 8.58 0.07
N VAL A 48 0.23 8.93 -1.16
CA VAL A 48 0.02 8.09 -2.34
C VAL A 48 0.79 6.77 -2.23
N CYS A 49 2.04 6.78 -1.78
CA CYS A 49 2.81 5.56 -1.55
C CYS A 49 2.13 4.64 -0.51
N GLU A 50 1.60 5.20 0.57
CA GLU A 50 0.86 4.45 1.58
C GLU A 50 -0.44 3.85 1.03
N LEU A 51 -1.15 4.59 0.17
CA LEU A 51 -2.32 4.09 -0.55
C LEU A 51 -1.98 2.89 -1.44
N ILE A 52 -0.88 2.98 -2.19
CA ILE A 52 -0.42 1.89 -3.07
C ILE A 52 -0.02 0.66 -2.25
N ARG A 53 0.66 0.85 -1.10
CA ARG A 53 0.99 -0.26 -0.20
C ARG A 53 -0.27 -0.96 0.31
N ARG A 54 -1.24 -0.20 0.81
CA ARG A 54 -2.51 -0.77 1.30
C ARG A 54 -3.30 -1.48 0.21
N ASP A 55 -3.30 -0.93 -1.01
CA ASP A 55 -3.96 -1.57 -2.15
C ASP A 55 -3.27 -2.90 -2.51
N ARG A 56 -1.93 -2.90 -2.58
CA ARG A 56 -1.14 -4.12 -2.78
C ARG A 56 -1.43 -5.17 -1.69
N ASP A 57 -1.47 -4.78 -0.43
CA ASP A 57 -1.74 -5.71 0.68
C ASP A 57 -3.15 -6.30 0.58
N ARG A 58 -4.14 -5.49 0.19
CA ARG A 58 -5.51 -5.96 -0.06
C ARG A 58 -5.59 -6.93 -1.22
N GLN A 59 -4.89 -6.66 -2.32
CA GLN A 59 -4.83 -7.56 -3.46
C GLN A 59 -4.18 -8.89 -3.06
N HIS A 60 -3.05 -8.83 -2.35
CA HIS A 60 -2.36 -10.03 -1.88
C HIS A 60 -3.24 -10.88 -0.95
N LEU A 61 -3.92 -10.26 0.01
CA LEU A 61 -4.86 -10.97 0.89
C LEU A 61 -6.00 -11.62 0.10
N ARG A 62 -6.55 -10.91 -0.90
CA ARG A 62 -7.61 -11.47 -1.77
C ARG A 62 -7.12 -12.70 -2.51
N ASP A 63 -5.90 -12.67 -3.04
CA ASP A 63 -5.33 -13.80 -3.77
C ASP A 63 -5.17 -15.01 -2.85
N LEU A 64 -4.67 -14.82 -1.63
CA LEU A 64 -4.56 -15.89 -0.62
C LEU A 64 -5.93 -16.47 -0.24
N LEU A 65 -6.96 -15.65 -0.12
CA LEU A 65 -8.32 -16.12 0.16
C LEU A 65 -8.90 -16.93 -1.00
N LEU A 66 -8.63 -16.54 -2.24
CA LEU A 66 -9.05 -17.29 -3.42
C LEU A 66 -8.29 -18.62 -3.56
N GLU A 67 -6.98 -18.63 -3.29
CA GLU A 67 -6.18 -19.84 -3.21
C GLU A 67 -6.72 -20.80 -2.13
N GLY A 68 -7.00 -20.27 -0.94
CA GLY A 68 -7.60 -21.04 0.15
C GLY A 68 -8.99 -21.58 -0.20
N ALA A 69 -9.84 -20.77 -0.84
CA ALA A 69 -11.17 -21.20 -1.28
C ALA A 69 -11.12 -22.27 -2.39
N ALA A 70 -10.09 -22.24 -3.24
CA ALA A 70 -9.86 -23.24 -4.29
C ALA A 70 -9.17 -24.51 -3.77
N SER A 71 -8.66 -24.49 -2.54
CA SER A 71 -8.00 -25.63 -1.92
C SER A 71 -9.00 -26.77 -1.66
N LYS A 72 -8.49 -28.01 -1.60
CA LYS A 72 -9.34 -29.17 -1.31
C LYS A 72 -9.92 -29.06 0.10
N THR A 73 -11.22 -29.23 0.21
CA THR A 73 -11.88 -29.37 1.50
C THR A 73 -11.29 -30.58 2.23
N THR A 74 -10.86 -30.35 3.47
CA THR A 74 -10.42 -31.41 4.38
C THR A 74 -11.58 -31.82 5.26
N GLU A 75 -11.44 -32.98 5.91
CA GLU A 75 -12.33 -33.39 6.99
C GLU A 75 -12.50 -32.29 8.05
N PRO A 76 -13.65 -32.22 8.72
CA PRO A 76 -13.90 -31.26 9.78
C PRO A 76 -12.79 -31.29 10.83
N VAL A 77 -12.22 -30.12 11.10
CA VAL A 77 -11.22 -29.96 12.16
C VAL A 77 -11.95 -29.94 13.51
N ASP A 78 -11.70 -30.94 14.34
CA ASP A 78 -12.31 -31.09 15.66
C ASP A 78 -11.33 -30.81 16.82
N ALA A 79 -11.81 -30.94 18.06
CA ALA A 79 -10.96 -30.74 19.24
C ALA A 79 -9.80 -31.75 19.30
N SER A 80 -10.04 -33.00 18.91
CA SER A 80 -9.04 -34.07 18.93
C SER A 80 -7.88 -33.79 17.97
N TYR A 81 -8.16 -33.17 16.82
CA TYR A 81 -7.15 -32.70 15.87
C TYR A 81 -6.19 -31.71 16.55
N PHE A 82 -6.72 -30.73 17.28
CA PHE A 82 -5.90 -29.72 17.95
C PHE A 82 -5.14 -30.25 19.17
N ASP A 83 -5.69 -31.22 19.91
CA ASP A 83 -4.98 -31.91 20.98
C ASP A 83 -3.78 -32.70 20.42
N ASN A 84 -4.02 -33.49 19.37
CA ASN A 84 -2.98 -34.25 18.67
C ASN A 84 -1.92 -33.34 18.02
N LEU A 85 -2.31 -32.16 17.52
CA LEU A 85 -1.37 -31.18 16.97
C LEU A 85 -0.46 -30.61 18.06
N ARG A 86 -1.01 -30.25 19.23
CA ARG A 86 -0.23 -29.71 20.36
C ARG A 86 0.71 -30.75 20.96
N ASP A 87 0.27 -32.00 21.08
CA ASP A 87 1.11 -33.10 21.55
C ASP A 87 2.30 -33.38 20.62
N ARG A 88 2.13 -33.22 19.30
CA ARG A 88 3.24 -33.34 18.35
C ARG A 88 4.21 -32.16 18.48
N ALA A 89 3.71 -30.93 18.59
CA ALA A 89 4.54 -29.74 18.71
C ALA A 89 5.37 -29.75 20.01
N SER A 90 4.78 -30.16 21.14
CA SER A 90 5.49 -30.26 22.43
C SER A 90 6.61 -31.29 22.38
N ARG A 91 6.38 -32.45 21.77
CA ARG A 91 7.41 -33.49 21.57
C ARG A 91 8.57 -33.02 20.69
N GLN A 92 8.33 -32.15 19.71
CA GLN A 92 9.39 -31.59 18.87
C GLN A 92 10.21 -30.50 19.57
N SER A 93 9.59 -29.73 20.47
CA SER A 93 10.27 -28.69 21.25
C SER A 93 11.11 -29.26 22.41
N SER A 94 10.87 -30.50 22.82
CA SER A 94 11.62 -31.18 23.89
C SER A 94 12.82 -32.00 23.36
N LYS A 95 13.19 -31.84 22.09
CA LYS A 95 14.35 -32.47 21.45
C LYS A 95 15.39 -31.41 21.11
#